data_AF-A0A8S3TZL1-F1
#
_entry.id   AF-A0A8S3TZL1-F1
#
_cell.length_a   1.000
_cell.length_b   1.000
_cell.length_c   1.000
_cell.angle_alpha   90.00
_cell.angle_beta   90.00
_cell.angle_gamma   90.00
#
_symmetry.space_group_name_H-M   'P 1'
#
loop_
_entity.id
_entity.type
_entity.pdbx_description
1 polymer ?
#
loop_
_entity_poly.entity_id
_entity_poly.type
_entity_poly.pdbx_seq_one_letter_code
_entity_poly.pdbx_strand_id
1 'polypeptide(L)'
;MQSEKETYSKYFISLVKDPATEVRMAQLFLRNIERFIIETVSRELPTIVVNSIIPDTFNTKYSLMIAIMTNLVNNPNFDEFMQYIDDSSSYALDWLTKYINKKIFAKNGQENEYTRFAETSITRICMKIKTILKSLVIKTSDDKKARMSEWCTIFEENLNKDNTVTKGTFHTDIGDECVDVFHFKELTLNEFENVEQKVKNSFKSEVAENVKWTDSPYQKVFNWLWGCTAKCPFCNEICQKRDKHKRETHSCIQHRPPGVFGIRQTQTQMMAWMSCNCLVSSDNYFRCNAIDTKQRCKNSGKDGLNCLHKYRKYTEVIDNWIIEPSSFDELPKYWIWFISQFEKELCKTYGYKAFENKMDEWKKITADDAIKSLTINMIKNEDSPK
;
A
#
# COMPACT_ATOMS: atom_id res chain seq x y z
N MET A 1 -54.29 53.84 11.61
CA MET A 1 -54.90 52.51 11.37
C MET A 1 -54.33 51.73 10.18
N GLN A 2 -54.42 52.17 8.91
CA GLN A 2 -53.90 51.39 7.77
C GLN A 2 -52.35 51.33 7.73
N SER A 3 -51.66 52.46 8.00
CA SER A 3 -50.18 52.51 8.01
C SER A 3 -49.54 51.78 9.22
N GLU A 4 -50.22 51.77 10.36
CA GLU A 4 -49.79 51.01 11.54
C GLU A 4 -49.91 49.50 11.28
N LYS A 5 -50.99 49.04 10.63
CA LYS A 5 -51.15 47.62 10.24
C LYS A 5 -50.06 47.15 9.29
N GLU A 6 -49.67 47.95 8.29
CA GLU A 6 -48.56 47.62 7.39
C GLU A 6 -47.22 47.60 8.10
N THR A 7 -47.01 48.51 9.06
CA THR A 7 -45.78 48.57 9.87
C THR A 7 -45.67 47.35 10.80
N TYR A 8 -46.74 47.01 11.51
CA TYR A 8 -46.80 45.81 12.36
C TYR A 8 -46.69 44.52 11.54
N SER A 9 -47.28 44.46 10.34
CA SER A 9 -47.13 43.30 9.45
C SER A 9 -45.70 43.14 8.95
N LYS A 10 -45.01 44.23 8.59
CA LYS A 10 -43.58 44.18 8.22
C LYS A 10 -42.70 43.79 9.40
N TYR A 11 -43.00 44.30 10.60
CA TYR A 11 -42.29 43.98 11.83
C TYR A 11 -42.51 42.53 12.29
N PHE A 12 -43.72 42.00 12.14
CA PHE A 12 -44.02 40.60 12.42
C PHE A 12 -43.40 39.67 11.37
N ILE A 13 -43.46 40.04 10.09
CA ILE A 13 -42.76 39.31 9.02
C ILE A 13 -41.25 39.33 9.25
N SER A 14 -40.65 40.44 9.72
CA SER A 14 -39.23 40.47 10.06
C SER A 14 -38.93 39.64 11.31
N LEU A 15 -39.76 39.69 12.36
CA LEU A 15 -39.60 38.88 13.57
C LEU A 15 -39.72 37.37 13.33
N VAL A 16 -40.51 36.95 12.33
CA VAL A 16 -40.72 35.53 11.99
C VAL A 16 -39.78 35.07 10.88
N LYS A 17 -39.38 35.94 9.94
CA LYS A 17 -38.43 35.60 8.87
C LYS A 17 -36.96 35.71 9.26
N ASP A 18 -36.55 36.67 10.10
CA ASP A 18 -35.12 36.82 10.49
C ASP A 18 -34.63 35.53 11.19
N PRO A 19 -35.25 35.05 12.29
CA PRO A 19 -34.77 33.84 12.97
C PRO A 19 -34.81 32.59 12.09
N ALA A 20 -35.81 32.47 11.20
CA ALA A 20 -35.89 31.37 10.25
C ALA A 20 -34.77 31.42 9.20
N THR A 21 -34.30 32.63 8.85
CA THR A 21 -33.22 32.85 7.90
C THR A 21 -31.87 32.48 8.52
N GLU A 22 -31.54 32.96 9.72
CA GLU A 22 -30.28 32.59 10.38
C GLU A 22 -30.21 31.09 10.67
N VAL A 23 -31.31 30.48 11.14
CA VAL A 23 -31.38 29.03 11.36
C VAL A 23 -31.11 28.26 10.07
N ARG A 24 -31.78 28.63 8.96
CA ARG A 24 -31.56 28.00 7.66
C ARG A 24 -30.12 28.17 7.19
N MET A 25 -29.54 29.37 7.31
CA MET A 25 -28.16 29.61 6.88
C MET A 25 -27.16 28.84 7.75
N ALA A 26 -27.36 28.78 9.07
CA ALA A 26 -26.52 27.99 9.97
C ALA A 26 -26.55 26.51 9.60
N GLN A 27 -27.73 25.95 9.30
CA GLN A 27 -27.87 24.56 8.85
C GLN A 27 -27.14 24.27 7.53
N LEU A 28 -27.30 25.16 6.52
CA LEU A 28 -26.61 25.01 5.23
C LEU A 28 -25.10 25.15 5.38
N PHE A 29 -24.65 26.11 6.19
CA PHE A 29 -23.24 26.29 6.51
C PHE A 29 -22.64 25.07 7.21
N LEU A 30 -23.31 24.55 8.24
CA LEU A 30 -22.89 23.34 8.95
C LEU A 30 -22.85 22.10 8.05
N ARG A 31 -23.77 21.98 7.08
CA ARG A 31 -23.72 20.93 6.07
C ARG A 31 -22.48 21.04 5.17
N ASN A 32 -22.10 22.25 4.77
CA ASN A 32 -20.87 22.48 4.00
C ASN A 32 -19.62 22.18 4.84
N ILE A 33 -19.64 22.51 6.13
CA ILE A 33 -18.58 22.15 7.09
C ILE A 33 -18.47 20.64 7.27
N GLU A 34 -19.58 19.93 7.47
CA GLU A 34 -19.63 18.47 7.56
C GLU A 34 -18.95 17.84 6.34
N ARG A 35 -19.36 18.26 5.14
CA ARG A 35 -18.80 17.80 3.88
C ARG A 35 -17.31 18.09 3.78
N PHE A 36 -16.89 19.31 4.12
CA PHE A 36 -15.49 19.71 4.09
C PHE A 36 -14.62 18.86 5.03
N ILE A 37 -15.09 18.56 6.25
CA ILE A 37 -14.35 17.71 7.19
C ILE A 37 -14.21 16.30 6.62
N ILE A 38 -15.32 15.71 6.14
CA ILE A 38 -15.30 14.36 5.53
C ILE A 38 -14.31 14.31 4.37
N GLU A 39 -14.40 15.22 3.40
CA GLU A 39 -13.53 15.26 2.23
C GLU A 39 -12.06 15.49 2.60
N THR A 40 -11.78 16.28 3.64
CA THR A 40 -10.41 16.51 4.11
C THR A 40 -9.83 15.29 4.80
N VAL A 41 -10.57 14.67 5.73
CA VAL A 41 -10.14 13.45 6.43
C VAL A 41 -9.95 12.31 5.43
N SER A 42 -10.89 12.11 4.50
CA SER A 42 -10.78 11.09 3.45
C SER A 42 -9.55 11.27 2.55
N ARG A 43 -9.05 12.49 2.35
CA ARG A 43 -7.80 12.76 1.61
C ARG A 43 -6.54 12.50 2.45
N GLU A 44 -6.59 12.75 3.75
CA GLU A 44 -5.45 12.54 4.66
C GLU A 44 -5.21 11.07 5.00
N LEU A 45 -6.30 10.32 5.20
CA LEU A 45 -6.25 8.95 5.73
C LEU A 45 -5.32 8.00 4.94
N PRO A 46 -5.30 7.95 3.59
CA PRO A 46 -4.37 7.10 2.86
C PRO A 46 -2.90 7.34 3.26
N THR A 47 -2.50 8.60 3.42
CA THR A 47 -1.13 8.96 3.79
C THR A 47 -0.82 8.57 5.23
N ILE A 48 -1.78 8.74 6.14
CA ILE A 48 -1.64 8.30 7.54
C ILE A 48 -1.45 6.78 7.60
N VAL A 49 -2.26 6.02 6.86
CA VAL A 49 -2.12 4.56 6.77
C VAL A 49 -0.74 4.19 6.22
N VAL A 50 -0.31 4.75 5.09
CA VAL A 50 1.02 4.50 4.52
C VAL A 50 2.14 4.74 5.54
N ASN A 51 2.08 5.86 6.26
CA ASN A 51 3.06 6.21 7.28
C ASN A 51 3.04 5.31 8.52
N SER A 52 1.94 4.58 8.78
CA SER A 52 1.85 3.58 9.86
C SER A 52 2.39 2.19 9.47
N ILE A 53 2.63 1.95 8.17
CA ILE A 53 3.10 0.66 7.66
C ILE A 53 4.60 0.68 7.38
N ILE A 54 5.09 1.74 6.74
CA ILE A 54 6.47 1.82 6.23
C ILE A 54 7.54 1.83 7.35
N PRO A 55 7.42 2.60 8.44
CA PRO A 55 8.48 2.67 9.46
C PRO A 55 8.59 1.42 10.34
N ASP A 56 7.47 0.69 10.53
CA ASP A 56 7.36 -0.30 11.62
C ASP A 56 7.39 -1.77 11.16
N THR A 57 7.26 -2.07 9.87
CA THR A 57 7.09 -3.47 9.42
C THR A 57 7.93 -3.83 8.20
N PHE A 58 7.99 -2.97 7.19
CA PHE A 58 8.73 -3.24 5.96
C PHE A 58 9.47 -1.98 5.53
N ASN A 59 10.75 -1.87 5.86
CA ASN A 59 11.56 -0.73 5.42
C ASN A 59 12.29 -1.00 4.08
N THR A 60 12.27 -2.25 3.61
CA THR A 60 12.92 -2.69 2.37
C THR A 60 12.10 -3.73 1.62
N LYS A 61 12.30 -3.85 0.30
CA LYS A 61 11.74 -4.96 -0.48
C LYS A 61 12.11 -6.32 0.10
N TYR A 62 13.37 -6.47 0.52
CA TYR A 62 13.88 -7.67 1.16
C TYR A 62 13.01 -8.08 2.37
N SER A 63 12.76 -7.15 3.31
CA SER A 63 11.92 -7.44 4.49
C SER A 63 10.49 -7.88 4.13
N LEU A 64 9.89 -7.29 3.10
CA LEU A 64 8.57 -7.71 2.60
C LEU A 64 8.62 -9.12 2.01
N MET A 65 9.62 -9.43 1.18
CA MET A 65 9.79 -10.76 0.61
C MET A 65 10.00 -11.83 1.69
N ILE A 66 10.81 -11.54 2.72
CA ILE A 66 11.00 -12.44 3.87
C ILE A 66 9.67 -12.72 4.56
N ALA A 67 8.86 -11.69 4.82
CA ALA A 67 7.57 -11.87 5.49
C ALA A 67 6.58 -12.67 4.64
N ILE A 68 6.53 -12.44 3.33
CA ILE A 68 5.72 -13.24 2.39
C ILE A 68 6.17 -14.70 2.40
N MET A 69 7.47 -14.96 2.21
CA MET A 69 8.02 -16.30 2.16
C MET A 69 7.85 -17.04 3.49
N THR A 70 8.00 -16.35 4.62
CA THR A 70 7.72 -16.88 5.96
C THR A 70 6.25 -17.24 6.12
N ASN A 71 5.34 -16.39 5.63
CA ASN A 71 3.91 -16.67 5.68
C ASN A 71 3.51 -17.90 4.85
N LEU A 72 4.11 -18.08 3.67
CA LEU A 72 3.94 -19.25 2.81
C LEU A 72 4.41 -20.55 3.49
N VAL A 73 5.56 -20.51 4.19
CA VAL A 73 6.05 -21.67 4.96
C VAL A 73 5.13 -22.01 6.12
N ASN A 74 4.64 -21.00 6.85
CA ASN A 74 3.76 -21.20 8.00
C ASN A 74 2.33 -21.63 7.60
N ASN A 75 1.92 -21.41 6.36
CA ASN A 75 0.61 -21.77 5.83
C ASN A 75 0.79 -22.48 4.48
N PRO A 76 1.36 -23.70 4.48
CA PRO A 76 1.78 -24.37 3.26
C PRO A 76 0.57 -24.69 2.37
N ASN A 77 0.53 -24.03 1.22
CA ASN A 77 -0.45 -24.27 0.17
C ASN A 77 0.24 -24.19 -1.19
N PHE A 78 0.21 -25.28 -1.96
CA PHE A 78 0.91 -25.36 -3.24
C PHE A 78 0.49 -24.26 -4.21
N ASP A 79 -0.81 -23.99 -4.33
CA ASP A 79 -1.32 -22.99 -5.28
C ASP A 79 -0.88 -21.57 -4.92
N GLU A 80 -0.87 -21.21 -3.63
CA GLU A 80 -0.35 -19.91 -3.16
C GLU A 80 1.16 -19.77 -3.45
N PHE A 81 1.93 -20.84 -3.25
CA PHE A 81 3.35 -20.87 -3.65
C PHE A 81 3.51 -20.64 -5.16
N MET A 82 2.72 -21.35 -5.98
CA MET A 82 2.79 -21.22 -7.44
C MET A 82 2.39 -19.82 -7.91
N GLN A 83 1.35 -19.21 -7.33
CA GLN A 83 0.98 -17.82 -7.60
C GLN A 83 2.13 -16.85 -7.31
N TYR A 84 2.83 -17.03 -6.17
CA TYR A 84 4.01 -16.24 -5.84
C TYR A 84 5.17 -16.47 -6.82
N ILE A 85 5.41 -17.71 -7.24
CA ILE A 85 6.49 -18.09 -8.16
C ILE A 85 6.26 -17.51 -9.56
N ASP A 86 5.02 -17.56 -10.04
CA ASP A 86 4.62 -17.13 -11.39
C ASP A 86 4.57 -15.61 -11.49
N ASP A 87 3.82 -14.96 -10.59
CA ASP A 87 3.69 -13.50 -10.51
C ASP A 87 3.85 -12.99 -9.08
N SER A 88 5.11 -12.92 -8.65
CA SER A 88 5.47 -12.41 -7.33
C SER A 88 4.98 -10.98 -7.07
N SER A 89 4.78 -10.17 -8.12
CA SER A 89 4.37 -8.76 -7.96
C SER A 89 2.91 -8.66 -7.59
N SER A 90 2.04 -9.34 -8.34
CA SER A 90 0.60 -9.39 -8.05
C SER A 90 0.35 -10.07 -6.71
N TYR A 91 1.01 -11.21 -6.46
CA TYR A 91 0.90 -11.92 -5.17
C TYR A 91 1.31 -11.03 -3.99
N ALA A 92 2.41 -10.29 -4.11
CA ALA A 92 2.87 -9.40 -3.05
C ALA A 92 1.91 -8.24 -2.79
N LEU A 93 1.26 -7.68 -3.83
CA LEU A 93 0.23 -6.66 -3.67
C LEU A 93 -1.00 -7.21 -2.93
N ASP A 94 -1.46 -8.40 -3.30
CA ASP A 94 -2.61 -9.06 -2.65
C ASP A 94 -2.30 -9.39 -1.19
N TRP A 95 -1.12 -9.97 -0.94
CA TRP A 95 -0.65 -10.28 0.41
C TRP A 95 -0.55 -9.02 1.27
N LEU A 96 0.04 -7.95 0.73
CA LEU A 96 0.17 -6.67 1.42
C LEU A 96 -1.19 -6.04 1.71
N THR A 97 -2.15 -6.17 0.79
CA THR A 97 -3.52 -5.71 0.98
C THR A 97 -4.18 -6.43 2.16
N LYS A 98 -4.09 -7.76 2.20
CA LYS A 98 -4.58 -8.58 3.33
C LYS A 98 -3.89 -8.19 4.65
N TYR A 99 -2.57 -7.99 4.62
CA TYR A 99 -1.79 -7.57 5.78
C TYR A 99 -2.22 -6.21 6.32
N ILE A 100 -2.31 -5.20 5.45
CA ILE A 100 -2.73 -3.84 5.82
C ILE A 100 -4.16 -3.88 6.36
N ASN A 101 -5.07 -4.60 5.72
CA ASN A 101 -6.45 -4.71 6.21
C ASN A 101 -6.51 -5.30 7.61
N LYS A 102 -5.76 -6.39 7.86
CA LYS A 102 -5.67 -6.98 9.20
C LYS A 102 -5.09 -6.00 10.22
N LYS A 103 -4.04 -5.24 9.89
CA LYS A 103 -3.42 -4.28 10.81
C LYS A 103 -4.32 -3.06 11.08
N ILE A 104 -5.04 -2.57 10.08
CA ILE A 104 -5.79 -1.31 10.15
C ILE A 104 -7.21 -1.49 10.68
N PHE A 105 -7.88 -2.59 10.36
CA PHE A 105 -9.28 -2.80 10.69
C PHE A 105 -9.53 -3.79 11.83
N ALA A 106 -8.52 -4.55 12.26
CA ALA A 106 -8.65 -5.40 13.45
C ALA A 106 -8.87 -4.53 14.70
N LYS A 107 -9.80 -4.95 15.55
CA LYS A 107 -10.05 -4.30 16.84
C LYS A 107 -8.84 -4.48 17.76
N ASN A 108 -8.33 -3.38 18.31
CA ASN A 108 -7.28 -3.38 19.32
C ASN A 108 -7.76 -2.57 20.54
N GLY A 109 -8.51 -3.23 21.42
CA GLY A 109 -9.24 -2.56 22.50
C GLY A 109 -10.65 -2.14 22.06
N GLN A 110 -11.01 -0.87 22.30
CA GLN A 110 -12.37 -0.38 22.01
C GLN A 110 -12.60 -0.07 20.53
N GLU A 111 -11.55 0.30 19.78
CA GLU A 111 -11.65 0.69 18.36
C GLU A 111 -10.47 0.13 17.54
N ASN A 112 -10.54 0.26 16.21
CA ASN A 112 -9.45 -0.10 15.32
C ASN A 112 -8.65 1.13 14.88
N GLU A 113 -7.51 0.89 14.23
CA GLU A 113 -6.60 1.94 13.80
C GLU A 113 -7.23 2.90 12.78
N TYR A 114 -8.09 2.39 11.89
CA TYR A 114 -8.82 3.24 10.94
C TYR A 114 -9.66 4.31 11.65
N THR A 115 -10.51 3.90 12.58
CA THR A 115 -11.36 4.82 13.35
C THR A 115 -10.49 5.78 14.16
N ARG A 116 -9.45 5.28 14.83
CA ARG A 116 -8.52 6.10 15.62
C ARG A 116 -7.84 7.19 14.79
N PHE A 117 -7.34 6.85 13.60
CA PHE A 117 -6.72 7.81 12.68
C PHE A 117 -7.71 8.86 12.20
N ALA A 118 -8.94 8.44 11.85
CA ALA A 118 -9.98 9.35 11.43
C ALA A 118 -10.38 10.31 12.56
N GLU A 119 -10.64 9.81 13.77
CA GLU A 119 -11.01 10.63 14.92
C GLU A 119 -9.93 11.64 15.30
N THR A 120 -8.65 11.26 15.18
CA THR A 120 -7.52 12.18 15.40
C THR A 120 -7.54 13.33 14.39
N SER A 121 -7.69 13.04 13.09
CA SER A 121 -7.80 14.06 12.05
C SER A 121 -9.06 14.92 12.20
N ILE A 122 -10.22 14.32 12.49
CA ILE A 122 -11.48 15.03 12.71
C ILE A 122 -11.33 16.00 13.87
N THR A 123 -10.85 15.54 15.03
CA THR A 123 -10.69 16.36 16.23
C THR A 123 -9.78 17.57 15.96
N ARG A 124 -8.65 17.35 15.27
CA ARG A 124 -7.73 18.43 14.87
C ARG A 124 -8.40 19.47 13.98
N ILE A 125 -9.13 19.04 12.95
CA ILE A 125 -9.82 19.94 12.02
C ILE A 125 -10.95 20.69 12.73
N CYS A 126 -11.76 19.99 13.53
CA CYS A 126 -12.85 20.57 14.31
C CYS A 126 -12.36 21.60 15.33
N MET A 127 -11.25 21.34 16.03
CA MET A 127 -10.63 22.32 16.94
C MET A 127 -10.23 23.60 16.20
N LYS A 128 -9.64 23.48 15.01
CA LYS A 128 -9.28 24.64 14.17
C LYS A 128 -10.51 25.44 13.75
N ILE A 129 -11.55 24.76 13.25
CA ILE A 129 -12.80 25.40 12.83
C ILE A 129 -13.48 26.09 14.02
N LYS A 130 -13.64 25.41 15.16
CA LYS A 130 -14.26 25.95 16.37
C LYS A 130 -13.50 27.18 16.90
N THR A 131 -12.17 27.18 16.80
CA THR A 131 -11.33 28.34 17.15
C THR A 131 -11.63 29.53 16.24
N ILE A 132 -11.67 29.31 14.92
CA ILE A 132 -11.99 30.35 13.94
C ILE A 132 -13.40 30.90 14.16
N LEU A 133 -14.41 30.02 14.30
CA LEU A 133 -15.79 30.42 14.57
C LEU A 133 -15.89 31.32 15.80
N LYS A 134 -15.20 30.98 16.89
CA LYS A 134 -15.17 31.78 18.12
C LYS A 134 -14.47 33.12 17.95
N SER A 135 -13.35 33.18 17.22
CA SER A 135 -12.55 34.40 17.07
C SER A 135 -13.01 35.31 15.92
N LEU A 136 -13.85 34.83 15.00
CA LEU A 136 -14.30 35.61 13.84
C LEU A 136 -15.09 36.84 14.30
N VAL A 137 -14.65 38.02 13.86
CA VAL A 137 -15.33 39.31 14.06
C VAL A 137 -15.46 39.96 12.68
N ILE A 138 -16.68 40.35 12.30
CA ILE A 138 -16.93 41.11 11.07
C ILE A 138 -17.15 42.56 11.46
N LYS A 139 -16.38 43.46 10.84
CA LYS A 139 -16.56 44.91 11.00
C LYS A 139 -17.59 45.37 9.98
N THR A 140 -18.83 45.52 10.39
CA THR A 140 -19.93 45.99 9.52
C THR A 140 -20.31 47.43 9.84
N SER A 141 -20.91 48.13 8.86
CA SER A 141 -21.39 49.51 9.03
C SER A 141 -22.63 49.62 9.93
N ASP A 142 -23.35 48.51 10.07
CA ASP A 142 -24.42 48.28 11.03
C ASP A 142 -23.93 47.12 11.91
N ASP A 143 -23.59 47.39 13.18
CA ASP A 143 -22.69 46.59 14.06
C ASP A 143 -23.09 45.11 14.28
N LYS A 144 -24.17 44.63 13.66
CA LYS A 144 -24.71 43.27 13.84
C LYS A 144 -25.01 42.51 12.55
N LYS A 145 -25.14 43.18 11.39
CA LYS A 145 -25.59 42.53 10.15
C LYS A 145 -24.51 42.48 9.06
N ALA A 146 -24.28 41.30 8.47
CA ALA A 146 -23.37 41.10 7.33
C ALA A 146 -24.00 40.20 6.26
N ARG A 147 -23.48 40.30 5.04
CA ARG A 147 -23.84 39.35 3.96
C ARG A 147 -23.19 38.00 4.21
N MET A 148 -23.91 36.91 3.98
CA MET A 148 -23.34 35.57 4.16
C MET A 148 -22.15 35.28 3.25
N SER A 149 -22.11 35.83 2.03
CA SER A 149 -20.94 35.69 1.16
C SER A 149 -19.68 36.31 1.77
N GLU A 150 -19.80 37.50 2.36
CA GLU A 150 -18.69 38.18 3.03
C GLU A 150 -18.22 37.37 4.24
N TRP A 151 -19.15 36.90 5.07
CA TRP A 151 -18.84 36.03 6.20
C TRP A 151 -18.09 34.77 5.76
N CYS A 152 -18.57 34.09 4.72
CA CYS A 152 -17.94 32.87 4.20
C CYS A 152 -16.54 33.13 3.66
N THR A 153 -16.34 34.24 2.94
CA THR A 153 -15.02 34.62 2.42
C THR A 153 -14.02 34.84 3.56
N ILE A 154 -14.40 35.60 4.60
CA ILE A 154 -13.51 35.84 5.75
C ILE A 154 -13.24 34.53 6.51
N PHE A 155 -14.25 33.68 6.67
CA PHE A 155 -14.09 32.36 7.28
C PHE A 155 -13.10 31.49 6.49
N GLU A 156 -13.25 31.42 5.16
CA GLU A 156 -12.34 30.70 4.26
C GLU A 156 -10.91 31.21 4.36
N GLU A 157 -10.70 32.52 4.32
CA GLU A 157 -9.37 33.13 4.45
C GLU A 157 -8.68 32.75 5.77
N ASN A 158 -9.44 32.68 6.86
CA ASN A 158 -8.91 32.26 8.16
C ASN A 158 -8.63 30.75 8.22
N LEU A 159 -9.46 29.94 7.55
CA LEU A 159 -9.28 28.49 7.50
C LEU A 159 -8.12 28.09 6.56
N ASN A 160 -7.95 28.81 5.46
CA ASN A 160 -7.00 28.54 4.38
C ASN A 160 -5.54 28.96 4.65
N LYS A 161 -5.19 29.32 5.89
CA LYS A 161 -3.79 29.64 6.25
C LYS A 161 -2.81 28.47 5.99
N ASP A 162 -3.32 27.26 5.77
CA ASP A 162 -2.55 26.05 5.45
C ASP A 162 -2.81 25.51 4.01
N ASN A 163 -3.40 26.30 3.10
CA ASN A 163 -3.71 25.92 1.70
C ASN A 163 -4.64 24.69 1.53
N THR A 164 -5.53 24.45 2.49
CA THR A 164 -6.44 23.28 2.47
C THR A 164 -7.84 23.57 1.93
N VAL A 165 -8.17 24.83 1.64
CA VAL A 165 -9.53 25.29 1.30
C VAL A 165 -9.52 26.02 -0.02
N THR A 166 -10.41 25.64 -0.95
CA THR A 166 -10.61 26.38 -2.19
C THR A 166 -11.58 27.55 -1.95
N LYS A 167 -11.33 28.71 -2.56
CA LYS A 167 -12.25 29.85 -2.48
C LYS A 167 -13.64 29.43 -3.00
N GLY A 168 -14.69 29.72 -2.24
CA GLY A 168 -16.06 29.33 -2.58
C GLY A 168 -16.51 28.00 -1.97
N THR A 169 -15.67 27.29 -1.21
CA THR A 169 -16.01 26.00 -0.57
C THR A 169 -17.30 26.07 0.24
N PHE A 170 -17.52 27.16 0.99
CA PHE A 170 -18.69 27.31 1.85
C PHE A 170 -19.79 28.19 1.24
N HIS A 171 -19.60 28.71 0.04
CA HIS A 171 -20.58 29.56 -0.65
C HIS A 171 -21.68 28.76 -1.36
N THR A 172 -21.45 27.46 -1.58
CA THR A 172 -22.39 26.61 -2.32
C THR A 172 -23.67 26.42 -1.50
N ASP A 173 -24.83 26.58 -2.15
CA ASP A 173 -26.17 26.44 -1.57
C ASP A 173 -26.55 27.46 -0.48
N ILE A 174 -25.62 28.29 0.00
CA ILE A 174 -25.89 29.38 0.95
C ILE A 174 -26.33 30.61 0.14
N GLY A 175 -27.57 31.07 0.35
CA GLY A 175 -28.05 32.31 -0.24
C GLY A 175 -27.26 33.52 0.27
N ASP A 176 -27.09 34.55 -0.56
CA ASP A 176 -26.37 35.77 -0.18
C ASP A 176 -27.29 36.79 0.52
N GLU A 177 -27.86 36.37 1.64
CA GLU A 177 -28.74 37.19 2.46
C GLU A 177 -27.96 37.92 3.56
N CYS A 178 -28.51 39.03 4.02
CA CYS A 178 -27.96 39.80 5.14
C CYS A 178 -28.53 39.23 6.44
N VAL A 179 -27.66 38.79 7.35
CA VAL A 179 -28.06 38.09 8.58
C VAL A 179 -27.51 38.77 9.82
N ASP A 180 -28.16 38.56 10.97
CA ASP A 180 -27.51 38.84 12.27
C ASP A 180 -26.35 37.86 12.48
N VAL A 181 -25.12 38.38 12.42
CA VAL A 181 -23.90 37.56 12.48
C VAL A 181 -23.70 36.96 13.87
N PHE A 182 -24.15 37.62 14.93
CA PHE A 182 -24.05 37.09 16.29
C PHE A 182 -25.00 35.91 16.48
N HIS A 183 -26.26 36.07 16.07
CA HIS A 183 -27.26 35.00 16.14
C HIS A 183 -26.87 33.80 15.28
N PHE A 184 -26.45 34.03 14.03
CA PHE A 184 -25.95 32.98 13.13
C PHE A 184 -24.76 32.23 13.74
N LYS A 185 -23.80 32.95 14.32
CA LYS A 185 -22.60 32.37 14.95
C LYS A 185 -22.95 31.53 16.18
N GLU A 186 -23.87 32.01 17.01
CA GLU A 186 -24.36 31.28 18.18
C GLU A 186 -25.03 29.96 17.77
N LEU A 187 -25.97 30.01 16.82
CA LEU A 187 -26.64 28.82 16.26
C LEU A 187 -25.63 27.82 15.70
N THR A 188 -24.65 28.31 14.93
CA THR A 188 -23.59 27.48 14.35
C THR A 188 -22.75 26.80 15.43
N LEU A 189 -22.34 27.53 16.47
CA LEU A 189 -21.52 26.99 17.56
C LEU A 189 -22.29 25.96 18.41
N ASN A 190 -23.59 26.18 18.66
CA ASN A 190 -24.42 25.27 19.43
C ASN A 190 -24.61 23.92 18.74
N GLU A 191 -24.75 23.91 17.41
CA GLU A 191 -24.94 22.69 16.63
C GLU A 191 -23.64 22.04 16.13
N PHE A 192 -22.49 22.73 16.26
CA PHE A 192 -21.21 22.24 15.75
C PHE A 192 -20.78 20.90 16.37
N GLU A 193 -21.08 20.69 17.66
CA GLU A 193 -20.71 19.46 18.38
C GLU A 193 -21.49 18.24 17.84
N ASN A 194 -22.74 18.46 17.40
CA ASN A 194 -23.54 17.43 16.71
C ASN A 194 -22.92 17.07 15.36
N VAL A 195 -22.41 18.06 14.62
CA VAL A 195 -21.69 17.82 13.35
C VAL A 195 -20.42 17.03 13.59
N GLU A 196 -19.61 17.40 14.58
CA GLU A 196 -18.38 16.66 14.93
C GLU A 196 -18.68 15.19 15.26
N GLN A 197 -19.68 14.93 16.11
CA GLN A 197 -20.04 13.57 16.48
C GLN A 197 -20.62 12.77 15.30
N LYS A 198 -21.43 13.42 14.44
CA LYS A 198 -21.95 12.81 13.22
C LYS A 198 -20.82 12.40 12.27
N VAL A 199 -19.83 13.27 12.08
CA VAL A 199 -18.66 12.96 11.25
C VAL A 199 -17.84 11.82 11.87
N LYS A 200 -17.55 11.84 13.18
CA LYS A 200 -16.87 10.73 13.87
C LYS A 200 -17.56 9.39 13.63
N ASN A 201 -18.89 9.36 13.78
CA ASN A 201 -19.67 8.15 13.54
C ASN A 201 -19.62 7.68 12.08
N SER A 202 -19.51 8.59 11.11
CA SER A 202 -19.40 8.22 9.69
C SER A 202 -18.09 7.51 9.32
N PHE A 203 -17.05 7.67 10.15
CA PHE A 203 -15.74 7.01 9.97
C PHE A 203 -15.56 5.77 10.84
N LYS A 204 -16.61 5.30 11.52
CA LYS A 204 -16.58 4.00 12.20
C LYS A 204 -16.78 2.89 11.18
N SER A 205 -15.71 2.14 10.90
CA SER A 205 -15.79 0.95 10.05
C SER A 205 -14.96 -0.18 10.63
N GLU A 206 -15.50 -1.39 10.64
CA GLU A 206 -14.80 -2.60 11.10
C GLU A 206 -14.20 -3.43 9.96
N VAL A 207 -14.54 -3.12 8.71
CA VAL A 207 -14.11 -3.87 7.52
C VAL A 207 -13.66 -2.93 6.40
N ALA A 208 -12.66 -3.37 5.63
CA ALA A 208 -12.02 -2.56 4.61
C ALA A 208 -12.94 -2.27 3.42
N GLU A 209 -13.83 -3.20 3.10
CA GLU A 209 -14.77 -3.15 1.98
C GLU A 209 -15.76 -1.98 2.09
N ASN A 210 -16.02 -1.51 3.31
CA ASN A 210 -16.88 -0.35 3.57
C ASN A 210 -16.14 0.98 3.36
N VAL A 211 -14.82 0.96 3.24
CA VAL A 211 -13.99 2.16 3.09
C VAL A 211 -13.64 2.38 1.63
N LYS A 212 -14.02 3.55 1.12
CA LYS A 212 -13.58 4.03 -0.19
C LYS A 212 -12.38 4.94 -0.02
N TRP A 213 -11.21 4.44 -0.37
CA TRP A 213 -9.99 5.23 -0.36
C TRP A 213 -9.99 6.26 -1.50
N THR A 214 -9.69 7.52 -1.18
CA THR A 214 -9.47 8.57 -2.20
C THR A 214 -8.23 8.27 -3.04
N ASP A 215 -7.25 7.60 -2.44
CA ASP A 215 -6.05 7.09 -3.07
C ASP A 215 -5.65 5.79 -2.37
N SER A 216 -5.23 4.77 -3.11
CA SER A 216 -5.03 3.43 -2.56
C SER A 216 -3.78 3.38 -1.66
N PRO A 217 -3.94 3.21 -0.33
CA PRO A 217 -2.79 3.05 0.56
C PRO A 217 -2.01 1.77 0.23
N TYR A 218 -2.70 0.72 -0.24
CA TYR A 218 -2.10 -0.56 -0.64
C TYR A 218 -1.12 -0.38 -1.79
N GLN A 219 -1.55 0.31 -2.85
CA GLN A 219 -0.72 0.57 -4.02
C GLN A 219 0.44 1.50 -3.69
N LYS A 220 0.22 2.49 -2.82
CA LYS A 220 1.28 3.40 -2.35
C LYS A 220 2.38 2.66 -1.60
N VAL A 221 2.02 1.84 -0.63
CA VAL A 221 2.99 1.03 0.13
C VAL A 221 3.70 0.06 -0.82
N PHE A 222 2.96 -0.62 -1.70
CA PHE A 222 3.54 -1.54 -2.68
C PHE A 222 4.55 -0.85 -3.61
N ASN A 223 4.18 0.29 -4.22
CA ASN A 223 5.06 1.05 -5.10
C ASN A 223 6.32 1.53 -4.37
N TRP A 224 6.19 1.88 -3.09
CA TRP A 224 7.30 2.28 -2.25
C TRP A 224 8.23 1.11 -1.90
N LEU A 225 7.72 -0.12 -1.78
CA LEU A 225 8.50 -1.31 -1.40
C LEU A 225 9.05 -2.09 -2.59
N TRP A 226 8.22 -2.41 -3.59
CA TRP A 226 8.46 -3.52 -4.50
C TRP A 226 9.51 -3.25 -5.57
N GLY A 227 9.57 -2.02 -6.09
CA GLY A 227 10.71 -1.55 -6.87
C GLY A 227 11.10 -2.41 -8.10
N CYS A 228 12.33 -2.90 -8.14
CA CYS A 228 12.89 -3.68 -9.27
C CYS A 228 12.12 -4.98 -9.51
N THR A 229 11.67 -5.24 -10.74
CA THR A 229 10.93 -6.46 -11.09
C THR A 229 11.73 -7.46 -11.93
N ALA A 230 13.06 -7.27 -12.02
CA ALA A 230 13.92 -8.18 -12.76
C ALA A 230 13.91 -9.57 -12.13
N LYS A 231 13.87 -10.62 -12.97
CA LYS A 231 13.92 -12.02 -12.55
C LYS A 231 15.22 -12.69 -12.99
N CYS A 232 15.70 -13.65 -12.19
CA CYS A 232 16.93 -14.37 -12.47
C CYS A 232 16.75 -15.16 -13.78
N PRO A 233 17.68 -15.05 -14.73
CA PRO A 233 17.55 -15.71 -16.03
C PRO A 233 17.48 -17.24 -15.94
N PHE A 234 18.04 -17.84 -14.89
CA PHE A 234 18.13 -19.29 -14.78
C PHE A 234 17.02 -19.92 -13.95
N CYS A 235 16.57 -19.26 -12.88
CA CYS A 235 15.56 -19.82 -11.99
C CYS A 235 14.29 -18.98 -11.88
N ASN A 236 14.22 -17.83 -12.54
CA ASN A 236 13.10 -16.91 -12.53
C ASN A 236 12.82 -16.25 -11.16
N GLU A 237 13.77 -16.33 -10.22
CA GLU A 237 13.67 -15.70 -8.89
C GLU A 237 13.69 -14.16 -8.97
N ILE A 238 12.83 -13.50 -8.20
CA ILE A 238 12.68 -12.04 -8.24
C ILE A 238 13.85 -11.32 -7.56
N CYS A 239 14.28 -10.20 -8.13
CA CYS A 239 15.31 -9.35 -7.55
C CYS A 239 14.87 -8.83 -6.18
N GLN A 240 15.75 -8.92 -5.17
CA GLN A 240 15.45 -8.48 -3.79
C GLN A 240 15.60 -6.98 -3.56
N LYS A 241 16.13 -6.24 -4.54
CA LYS A 241 16.41 -4.81 -4.41
C LYS A 241 15.21 -3.96 -4.85
N ARG A 242 15.01 -2.84 -4.17
CA ARG A 242 13.97 -1.85 -4.53
C ARG A 242 14.42 -0.97 -5.69
N ASP A 243 15.62 -0.40 -5.60
CA ASP A 243 15.98 0.71 -6.47
C ASP A 243 16.12 0.26 -7.95
N LYS A 244 15.81 1.16 -8.89
CA LYS A 244 15.95 0.86 -10.32
C LYS A 244 17.43 0.94 -10.70
N HIS A 245 18.06 -0.22 -10.82
CA HIS A 245 19.47 -0.28 -11.14
C HIS A 245 19.70 -0.15 -12.65
N LYS A 246 20.43 0.90 -13.06
CA LYS A 246 20.95 1.03 -14.44
C LYS A 246 22.33 0.39 -14.61
N ARG A 247 23.07 0.15 -13.51
CA ARG A 247 24.44 -0.37 -13.48
C ARG A 247 24.76 -1.28 -12.29
N GLU A 248 23.86 -1.43 -11.31
CA GLU A 248 24.06 -2.42 -10.25
C GLU A 248 23.52 -3.77 -10.67
N THR A 249 24.19 -4.81 -10.19
CA THR A 249 23.85 -6.20 -10.42
C THR A 249 22.63 -6.61 -9.59
N HIS A 250 21.73 -7.35 -10.24
CA HIS A 250 20.58 -7.99 -9.63
C HIS A 250 21.03 -9.17 -8.75
N SER A 251 20.31 -9.39 -7.66
CA SER A 251 20.46 -10.53 -6.76
C SER A 251 19.12 -10.88 -6.14
N CYS A 252 18.99 -12.07 -5.56
CA CYS A 252 17.79 -12.54 -4.86
C CYS A 252 18.16 -13.13 -3.49
N ILE A 253 17.16 -13.38 -2.65
CA ILE A 253 17.36 -13.90 -1.29
C ILE A 253 17.99 -15.28 -1.33
N GLN A 254 17.43 -16.18 -2.15
CA GLN A 254 17.96 -17.50 -2.46
C GLN A 254 17.56 -17.88 -3.88
N HIS A 255 18.50 -18.38 -4.69
CA HIS A 255 18.15 -18.92 -5.99
C HIS A 255 17.42 -20.26 -5.82
N ARG A 256 16.22 -20.38 -6.39
CA ARG A 256 15.52 -21.66 -6.48
C ARG A 256 16.13 -22.60 -7.53
N PRO A 257 16.00 -23.93 -7.36
CA PRO A 257 16.22 -24.87 -8.45
C PRO A 257 15.32 -24.54 -9.66
N PRO A 258 15.84 -24.50 -10.90
CA PRO A 258 15.06 -24.14 -12.09
C PRO A 258 13.80 -24.99 -12.31
N GLY A 259 13.80 -26.23 -11.83
CA GLY A 259 12.64 -27.10 -11.93
C GLY A 259 11.48 -26.76 -11.00
N VAL A 260 11.65 -25.82 -10.07
CA VAL A 260 10.50 -25.20 -9.37
C VAL A 260 9.63 -24.42 -10.35
N PHE A 261 10.22 -23.91 -11.45
CA PHE A 261 9.53 -23.13 -12.48
C PHE A 261 9.46 -23.88 -13.83
N GLY A 262 9.29 -25.21 -13.82
CA GLY A 262 8.99 -25.94 -15.06
C GLY A 262 10.20 -26.50 -15.82
N ILE A 263 11.44 -26.21 -15.42
CA ILE A 263 12.63 -26.74 -16.13
C ILE A 263 12.96 -28.18 -15.73
N ARG A 264 13.05 -29.08 -16.71
CA ARG A 264 13.47 -30.47 -16.54
C ARG A 264 14.83 -30.75 -17.16
N GLN A 265 15.50 -31.78 -16.64
CA GLN A 265 16.74 -32.31 -17.21
C GLN A 265 16.43 -33.08 -18.51
N THR A 266 17.18 -32.79 -19.57
CA THR A 266 16.95 -33.37 -20.91
C THR A 266 17.08 -34.89 -20.94
N GLN A 267 18.01 -35.47 -20.20
CA GLN A 267 18.28 -36.91 -20.27
C GLN A 267 17.33 -37.71 -19.39
N THR A 268 17.19 -37.32 -18.13
CA THR A 268 16.42 -38.07 -17.14
C THR A 268 14.93 -37.73 -17.16
N GLN A 269 14.55 -36.58 -17.73
CA GLN A 269 13.20 -36.00 -17.63
C GLN A 269 12.76 -35.72 -16.19
N MET A 270 13.71 -35.74 -15.24
CA MET A 270 13.50 -35.32 -13.87
C MET A 270 13.57 -33.79 -13.77
N MET A 271 12.99 -33.23 -12.72
CA MET A 271 13.09 -31.81 -12.42
C MET A 271 14.55 -31.36 -12.25
N ALA A 272 14.87 -30.18 -12.78
CA ALA A 272 16.20 -29.57 -12.60
C ALA A 272 16.36 -29.05 -11.17
N TRP A 273 17.04 -29.86 -10.36
CA TRP A 273 17.09 -29.69 -8.90
C TRP A 273 18.32 -28.91 -8.39
N MET A 274 19.33 -28.68 -9.22
CA MET A 274 20.49 -27.87 -8.84
C MET A 274 20.12 -26.39 -8.86
N SER A 275 20.43 -25.65 -7.78
CA SER A 275 20.27 -24.20 -7.74
C SER A 275 21.22 -23.50 -8.72
N CYS A 276 20.95 -22.22 -9.01
CA CYS A 276 21.84 -21.43 -9.86
C CYS A 276 23.28 -21.36 -9.31
N ASN A 277 23.43 -21.23 -7.99
CA ASN A 277 24.73 -21.19 -7.32
C ASN A 277 25.54 -22.47 -7.58
N CYS A 278 24.90 -23.65 -7.47
CA CYS A 278 25.57 -24.92 -7.80
C CYS A 278 25.87 -25.04 -9.30
N LEU A 279 24.96 -24.55 -10.16
CA LEU A 279 25.14 -24.60 -11.62
C LEU A 279 26.36 -23.77 -12.05
N VAL A 280 26.54 -22.55 -11.52
CA VAL A 280 27.70 -21.69 -11.85
C VAL A 280 29.01 -22.21 -11.25
N SER A 281 28.97 -23.07 -10.23
CA SER A 281 30.14 -23.82 -9.72
C SER A 281 30.52 -25.03 -10.58
N SER A 282 29.69 -25.42 -11.56
CA SER A 282 29.85 -26.66 -12.31
C SER A 282 30.36 -26.44 -13.73
N ASP A 283 30.76 -27.53 -14.40
CA ASP A 283 31.03 -27.58 -15.84
C ASP A 283 29.76 -27.81 -16.68
N ASN A 284 28.57 -27.69 -16.08
CA ASN A 284 27.30 -27.80 -16.81
C ASN A 284 27.12 -26.64 -17.79
N TYR A 285 26.19 -26.85 -18.72
CA TYR A 285 25.88 -25.91 -19.79
C TYR A 285 24.42 -25.49 -19.78
N PHE A 286 24.17 -24.26 -20.24
CA PHE A 286 22.83 -23.76 -20.57
C PHE A 286 22.75 -23.33 -22.03
N ARG A 287 21.53 -23.29 -22.55
CA ARG A 287 21.23 -22.77 -23.89
C ARG A 287 20.67 -21.36 -23.78
N CYS A 288 21.01 -20.48 -24.73
CA CYS A 288 20.50 -19.10 -24.74
C CYS A 288 18.96 -19.00 -24.76
N ASN A 289 18.26 -19.94 -25.41
CA ASN A 289 16.79 -19.97 -25.48
C ASN A 289 16.11 -20.53 -24.22
N ALA A 290 16.86 -21.14 -23.30
CA ALA A 290 16.34 -21.62 -22.02
C ALA A 290 16.25 -20.49 -20.98
N ILE A 291 16.64 -19.27 -21.36
CA ILE A 291 16.58 -18.07 -20.54
C ILE A 291 15.44 -17.19 -21.06
N ASP A 292 14.58 -16.70 -20.16
CA ASP A 292 13.62 -15.64 -20.49
C ASP A 292 14.39 -14.39 -20.95
N THR A 293 14.44 -14.16 -22.26
CA THR A 293 15.18 -13.02 -22.80
C THR A 293 14.43 -12.29 -23.90
N LYS A 294 13.83 -11.17 -23.49
CA LYS A 294 13.80 -9.96 -24.32
C LYS A 294 15.22 -9.40 -24.61
N GLN A 295 16.28 -10.02 -24.11
CA GLN A 295 17.69 -9.71 -24.36
C GLN A 295 18.42 -10.90 -25.01
N ARG A 296 18.40 -10.99 -26.34
CA ARG A 296 19.16 -12.02 -27.08
C ARG A 296 20.61 -12.06 -26.57
N CYS A 297 21.16 -13.27 -26.37
CA CYS A 297 22.60 -13.48 -26.14
C CYS A 297 23.40 -12.59 -27.10
N LYS A 298 24.29 -11.74 -26.57
CA LYS A 298 25.00 -10.69 -27.34
C LYS A 298 25.74 -11.20 -28.59
N ASN A 299 25.95 -12.52 -28.71
CA ASN A 299 26.64 -13.19 -29.81
C ASN A 299 25.80 -14.25 -30.56
N SER A 300 24.47 -14.23 -30.38
CA SER A 300 23.59 -15.12 -31.16
C SER A 300 23.39 -14.55 -32.56
N GLY A 301 24.16 -15.05 -33.53
CA GLY A 301 23.85 -14.86 -34.95
C GLY A 301 22.45 -15.42 -35.31
N LYS A 302 22.15 -15.55 -36.62
CA LYS A 302 20.86 -16.08 -37.10
C LYS A 302 20.50 -17.48 -36.57
N ASP A 303 21.46 -18.21 -35.99
CA ASP A 303 21.33 -19.57 -35.45
C ASP A 303 21.25 -19.64 -33.91
N GLY A 304 20.90 -18.54 -33.24
CA GLY A 304 20.87 -18.35 -31.77
C GLY A 304 20.11 -19.39 -30.91
N LEU A 305 19.43 -20.36 -31.53
CA LEU A 305 18.74 -21.45 -30.84
C LEU A 305 19.67 -22.50 -30.22
N ASN A 306 20.92 -22.62 -30.70
CA ASN A 306 21.83 -23.73 -30.32
C ASN A 306 23.13 -23.29 -29.65
N CYS A 307 23.26 -22.03 -29.23
CA CYS A 307 24.46 -21.57 -28.51
C CYS A 307 24.48 -22.16 -27.08
N LEU A 308 25.48 -23.01 -26.84
CA LEU A 308 25.69 -23.69 -25.57
C LEU A 308 26.78 -22.94 -24.78
N HIS A 309 26.44 -22.46 -23.58
CA HIS A 309 27.33 -21.69 -22.72
C HIS A 309 27.58 -22.44 -21.42
N LYS A 310 28.80 -22.38 -20.89
CA LYS A 310 29.09 -22.91 -19.55
C LYS A 310 28.47 -22.01 -18.49
N TYR A 311 27.80 -22.59 -17.50
CA TYR A 311 27.22 -21.81 -16.39
C TYR A 311 28.27 -20.97 -15.66
N ARG A 312 29.48 -21.50 -15.41
CA ARG A 312 30.58 -20.74 -14.78
C ARG A 312 31.06 -19.50 -15.55
N LYS A 313 30.67 -19.38 -16.83
CA LYS A 313 30.99 -18.27 -17.74
C LYS A 313 29.75 -17.45 -18.11
N TYR A 314 28.67 -17.53 -17.32
CA TYR A 314 27.41 -16.87 -17.66
C TYR A 314 27.55 -15.35 -17.87
N THR A 315 28.49 -14.70 -17.19
CA THR A 315 28.75 -13.26 -17.28
C THR A 315 29.20 -12.80 -18.68
N GLU A 316 29.71 -13.72 -19.51
CA GLU A 316 30.03 -13.43 -20.91
C GLU A 316 28.78 -13.12 -21.77
N VAL A 317 27.59 -13.53 -21.30
CA VAL A 317 26.31 -13.37 -22.01
C VAL A 317 25.20 -12.73 -21.19
N ILE A 318 25.27 -12.77 -19.85
CA ILE A 318 24.34 -12.18 -18.89
C ILE A 318 25.18 -11.39 -17.87
N ASP A 319 25.29 -10.08 -18.05
CA ASP A 319 26.17 -9.22 -17.24
C ASP A 319 25.47 -8.45 -16.12
N ASN A 320 24.15 -8.55 -16.01
CA ASN A 320 23.35 -7.79 -15.04
C ASN A 320 22.93 -8.58 -13.78
N TRP A 321 23.35 -9.84 -13.63
CA TRP A 321 23.07 -10.67 -12.45
C TRP A 321 24.37 -11.09 -11.75
N ILE A 322 24.37 -11.08 -10.41
CA ILE A 322 25.39 -11.77 -9.61
C ILE A 322 24.80 -13.06 -9.07
N ILE A 323 25.49 -14.16 -9.35
CA ILE A 323 25.22 -15.49 -8.84
C ILE A 323 26.54 -16.00 -8.28
N GLU A 324 26.63 -16.04 -6.96
CA GLU A 324 27.84 -16.50 -6.27
C GLU A 324 27.93 -18.03 -6.35
N PRO A 325 29.07 -18.61 -6.75
CA PRO A 325 29.28 -20.05 -6.72
C PRO A 325 29.11 -20.60 -5.30
N SER A 326 28.33 -21.68 -5.14
CA SER A 326 28.21 -22.41 -3.88
C SER A 326 28.49 -23.90 -4.07
N SER A 327 28.80 -24.60 -2.98
CA SER A 327 28.92 -26.06 -3.01
C SER A 327 27.54 -26.73 -3.05
N PHE A 328 27.52 -28.05 -3.31
CA PHE A 328 26.29 -28.84 -3.25
C PHE A 328 25.77 -29.04 -1.82
N ASP A 329 26.57 -28.77 -0.79
CA ASP A 329 26.16 -28.88 0.62
C ASP A 329 25.42 -27.62 1.10
N GLU A 330 25.51 -26.53 0.34
CA GLU A 330 24.90 -25.22 0.62
C GLU A 330 23.61 -24.99 -0.19
N LEU A 331 22.78 -26.03 -0.34
CA LEU A 331 21.52 -25.91 -1.06
C LEU A 331 20.58 -24.86 -0.42
N PRO A 332 19.74 -24.19 -1.23
CA PRO A 332 18.80 -23.18 -0.75
C PRO A 332 17.70 -23.84 0.10
N LYS A 333 17.91 -23.94 1.41
CA LYS A 333 17.06 -24.71 2.32
C LYS A 333 15.58 -24.37 2.21
N TYR A 334 15.23 -23.11 1.95
CA TYR A 334 13.84 -22.72 1.72
C TYR A 334 13.22 -23.47 0.54
N TRP A 335 13.90 -23.46 -0.61
CA TRP A 335 13.40 -24.11 -1.81
C TRP A 335 13.50 -25.62 -1.74
N ILE A 336 14.50 -26.16 -1.04
CA ILE A 336 14.59 -27.60 -0.78
C ILE A 336 13.43 -28.08 0.10
N TRP A 337 13.09 -27.32 1.14
CA TRP A 337 11.90 -27.58 1.95
C TRP A 337 10.63 -27.55 1.09
N PHE A 338 10.45 -26.51 0.27
CA PHE A 338 9.29 -26.43 -0.63
C PHE A 338 9.17 -27.66 -1.55
N ILE A 339 10.28 -28.07 -2.18
CA ILE A 339 10.31 -29.25 -3.06
C ILE A 339 10.00 -30.53 -2.27
N SER A 340 10.49 -30.67 -1.04
CA SER A 340 10.22 -31.85 -0.21
C SER A 340 8.77 -31.94 0.23
N GLN A 341 8.10 -30.80 0.41
CA GLN A 341 6.66 -30.75 0.72
C GLN A 341 5.79 -31.04 -0.49
N PHE A 342 6.15 -30.55 -1.68
CA PHE A 342 5.27 -30.50 -2.84
C PHE A 342 5.80 -31.25 -4.08
N GLU A 343 6.62 -32.28 -3.89
CA GLU A 343 7.22 -33.05 -5.00
C GLU A 343 6.16 -33.59 -5.96
N LYS A 344 5.09 -34.18 -5.41
CA LYS A 344 4.06 -34.86 -6.20
C LYS A 344 3.28 -33.85 -7.04
N GLU A 345 2.94 -32.72 -6.44
CA GLU A 345 2.27 -31.59 -7.06
C GLU A 345 3.12 -30.99 -8.17
N LEU A 346 4.42 -30.77 -7.93
CA LEU A 346 5.38 -30.32 -8.95
C LEU A 346 5.49 -31.32 -10.11
N CYS A 347 5.66 -32.61 -9.80
CA CYS A 347 5.74 -33.67 -10.80
C CYS A 347 4.47 -33.73 -11.66
N LYS A 348 3.29 -33.59 -11.03
CA LYS A 348 2.01 -33.57 -11.74
C LYS A 348 1.86 -32.32 -12.60
N THR A 349 2.21 -31.15 -12.07
CA THR A 349 2.05 -29.85 -12.74
C THR A 349 2.90 -29.75 -14.00
N TYR A 350 4.14 -30.24 -13.94
CA TYR A 350 5.11 -30.10 -15.03
C TYR A 350 5.44 -31.41 -15.76
N GLY A 351 4.83 -32.52 -15.37
CA GLY A 351 5.05 -33.84 -15.99
C GLY A 351 6.45 -34.41 -15.75
N TYR A 352 7.04 -34.18 -14.57
CA TYR A 352 8.36 -34.71 -14.24
C TYR A 352 8.32 -36.20 -13.92
N LYS A 353 9.44 -36.89 -14.17
CA LYS A 353 9.69 -38.18 -13.54
C LYS A 353 10.04 -37.99 -12.06
N ALA A 354 9.60 -38.93 -11.22
CA ALA A 354 9.82 -38.93 -9.78
C ALA A 354 11.31 -38.90 -9.40
N PHE A 355 11.63 -38.34 -8.23
CA PHE A 355 12.98 -38.31 -7.71
C PHE A 355 13.34 -39.61 -6.99
N GLU A 356 13.86 -40.59 -7.74
CA GLU A 356 14.05 -41.92 -7.18
C GLU A 356 15.00 -41.97 -5.96
N ASN A 357 15.96 -41.04 -5.75
CA ASN A 357 17.01 -41.22 -4.73
C ASN A 357 17.64 -39.94 -4.10
N LYS A 358 17.00 -38.76 -4.13
CA LYS A 358 17.61 -37.50 -3.62
C LYS A 358 16.89 -36.82 -2.46
N MET A 359 15.81 -37.39 -1.95
CA MET A 359 14.91 -36.67 -1.05
C MET A 359 15.04 -36.98 0.44
N ASP A 360 15.70 -38.06 0.85
CA ASP A 360 15.61 -38.45 2.26
C ASP A 360 16.35 -37.49 3.20
N GLU A 361 17.43 -36.87 2.75
CA GLU A 361 18.09 -35.76 3.45
C GLU A 361 17.23 -34.48 3.40
N TRP A 362 16.55 -34.22 2.28
CA TRP A 362 15.75 -33.01 2.08
C TRP A 362 14.47 -33.01 2.91
N LYS A 363 13.91 -34.18 3.17
CA LYS A 363 12.77 -34.39 4.09
C LYS A 363 13.12 -34.07 5.54
N LYS A 364 14.42 -34.02 5.90
CA LYS A 364 14.86 -33.64 7.26
C LYS A 364 14.86 -32.12 7.47
N ILE A 365 14.85 -31.32 6.40
CA ILE A 365 14.81 -29.87 6.51
C ILE A 365 13.43 -29.47 7.07
N THR A 366 13.44 -28.72 8.16
CA THR A 366 12.22 -28.26 8.81
C THR A 366 11.74 -26.93 8.24
N ALA A 367 10.48 -26.56 8.53
CA ALA A 367 9.95 -25.23 8.22
C ALA A 367 10.79 -24.11 8.87
N ASP A 368 11.26 -24.34 10.10
CA ASP A 368 12.13 -23.40 10.81
C ASP A 368 13.49 -23.26 10.11
N ASP A 369 14.08 -24.35 9.61
CA ASP A 369 15.32 -24.30 8.84
C ASP A 369 15.14 -23.51 7.54
N ALA A 370 14.00 -23.69 6.87
CA ALA A 370 13.63 -22.95 5.68
C ALA A 370 13.55 -21.44 5.97
N ILE A 371 12.80 -21.03 6.99
CA ILE A 371 12.65 -19.62 7.38
C ILE A 371 13.98 -19.02 7.81
N LYS A 372 14.73 -19.70 8.71
CA LYS A 372 16.04 -19.24 9.17
C LYS A 372 17.00 -19.02 8.00
N SER A 373 16.95 -19.89 6.99
CA SER A 373 17.84 -19.78 5.84
C SER A 373 17.65 -18.50 5.02
N LEU A 374 16.49 -17.86 5.09
CA LEU A 374 16.21 -16.63 4.34
C LEU A 374 17.00 -15.43 4.86
N THR A 375 17.35 -15.40 6.15
CA THR A 375 18.01 -14.26 6.81
C THR A 375 19.53 -14.43 7.00
N ILE A 376 20.09 -15.60 6.70
CA ILE A 376 21.54 -15.90 6.87
C ILE A 376 22.43 -14.92 6.08
N ASN A 377 21.97 -14.44 4.92
CA ASN A 377 22.73 -13.49 4.10
C ASN A 377 22.79 -12.07 4.70
N MET A 378 21.98 -11.73 5.71
CA MET A 378 22.12 -10.46 6.43
C MET A 378 23.35 -10.47 7.34
N ILE A 379 23.67 -11.61 7.96
CA ILE A 379 24.78 -11.74 8.91
C ILE A 379 26.14 -11.61 8.21
N LYS A 380 26.30 -12.19 7.02
CA LYS A 380 27.57 -12.12 6.27
C LYS A 380 27.92 -10.71 5.76
N ASN A 381 26.93 -9.82 5.61
CA ASN A 381 27.14 -8.45 5.13
C ASN A 381 27.43 -7.44 6.26
N GLU A 382 27.15 -7.78 7.53
CA GLU A 382 27.53 -6.95 8.68
C GLU A 382 29.00 -7.19 9.10
N ASP A 383 29.54 -8.38 8.83
CA ASP A 383 30.94 -8.75 9.14
C ASP A 383 31.95 -8.43 8.02
N SER A 384 31.51 -7.78 6.94
CA SER A 384 32.40 -7.36 5.85
C SER A 384 32.99 -5.97 6.17
N PRO A 385 34.31 -5.82 6.39
CA PRO A 385 34.90 -4.51 6.63
C PRO A 385 34.73 -3.62 5.39
N LYS A 386 34.28 -2.38 5.62
CA LYS A 386 34.04 -1.34 4.61
C LYS A 386 35.27 -0.99 3.79
#